data_AF-A0A0D2YHF5-F1
#
_entry.id   AF-A0A0D2YHF5-F1
#
_cell.length_a   1.000
_cell.length_b   1.000
_cell.length_c   1.000
_cell.angle_alpha   90.00
_cell.angle_beta   90.00
_cell.angle_gamma   90.00
#
_symmetry.space_group_name_H-M   'P 1'
#
loop_
_entity.id
_entity.type
_entity.pdbx_description
1 polymer ?
#
loop_
_entity_poly.entity_id
_entity_poly.type
_entity_poly.pdbx_seq_one_letter_code
_entity_poly.pdbx_strand_id
1 'polypeptide(L)'
;MTCSIQDVLKHYEYDPSIVQRVGKRTFEKLPLQIEPPDPAWPQQFQTLKSIIQEALGHKALSISHVGSTAVPNLPAKAIIDIDLTVPDPTAEATYIPALESKGFQFLTREPTWLFEKF
;
A
#
# COMPACT_ATOMS: atom_id res chain seq x y z
N MET A 1 -4.77 -9.14 -22.33
CA MET A 1 -6.21 -9.29 -22.02
C MET A 1 -6.87 -7.93 -22.22
N THR A 2 -7.92 -7.85 -23.03
CA THR A 2 -8.69 -6.61 -23.23
C THR A 2 -9.87 -6.62 -22.27
N CYS A 3 -9.86 -5.73 -21.28
CA CYS A 3 -11.01 -5.47 -20.41
C CYS A 3 -12.08 -4.74 -21.22
N SER A 4 -13.33 -5.21 -21.21
CA SER A 4 -14.42 -4.53 -21.92
C SER A 4 -14.93 -3.32 -21.12
N ILE A 5 -15.64 -2.39 -21.79
CA ILE A 5 -16.30 -1.27 -21.10
C ILE A 5 -17.30 -1.81 -20.06
N GLN A 6 -18.00 -2.90 -20.38
CA GLN A 6 -18.93 -3.56 -19.46
C GLN A 6 -18.24 -4.11 -18.21
N ASP A 7 -17.02 -4.64 -18.35
CA ASP A 7 -16.24 -5.13 -17.19
C ASP A 7 -15.84 -3.98 -16.26
N VAL A 8 -15.53 -2.81 -16.83
CA VAL A 8 -15.21 -1.59 -16.05
C VAL A 8 -16.44 -1.01 -15.36
N LEU A 9 -17.60 -1.02 -16.04
CA LEU A 9 -18.83 -0.39 -15.54
C LEU A 9 -19.69 -1.31 -14.65
N LYS A 10 -19.36 -2.60 -14.55
CA LYS A 10 -20.10 -3.54 -13.71
C LYS A 10 -20.03 -3.10 -12.24
N HIS A 11 -21.18 -3.01 -11.58
CA HIS A 11 -21.25 -2.80 -10.15
C HIS A 11 -20.83 -4.08 -9.42
N TYR A 12 -19.95 -3.94 -8.44
CA TYR A 12 -19.59 -5.00 -7.50
C TYR A 12 -20.08 -4.56 -6.13
N GLU A 13 -20.84 -5.43 -5.46
CA GLU A 13 -21.18 -5.19 -4.06
C GLU A 13 -19.92 -5.34 -3.22
N TYR A 14 -19.59 -4.31 -2.46
CA TYR A 14 -18.51 -4.36 -1.49
C TYR A 14 -18.95 -5.17 -0.28
N ASP A 15 -18.37 -6.36 -0.10
CA ASP A 15 -18.52 -7.14 1.13
C ASP A 15 -17.39 -6.78 2.11
N PRO A 16 -17.67 -6.05 3.21
CA PRO A 16 -16.66 -5.72 4.20
C PRO A 16 -16.06 -6.93 4.92
N SER A 17 -16.72 -8.10 4.87
CA SER A 17 -16.27 -9.32 5.54
C SER A 17 -14.96 -9.89 4.94
N ILE A 18 -14.63 -9.53 3.70
CA ILE A 18 -13.40 -9.95 3.02
C ILE A 18 -12.14 -9.32 3.63
N VAL A 19 -12.29 -8.19 4.33
CA VAL A 19 -11.20 -7.48 4.98
C VAL A 19 -10.98 -8.07 6.37
N GLN A 20 -9.86 -8.76 6.55
CA GLN A 20 -9.47 -9.28 7.85
C GLN A 20 -8.58 -8.26 8.57
N ARG A 21 -9.02 -7.78 9.73
CA ARG A 21 -8.21 -6.90 10.58
C ARG A 21 -7.32 -7.73 11.50
N VAL A 22 -6.02 -7.60 11.32
CA VAL A 22 -4.99 -8.39 12.01
C VAL A 22 -4.26 -7.60 13.09
N GLY A 23 -4.29 -6.26 13.02
CA GLY A 23 -3.61 -5.38 13.96
C GLY A 23 -4.33 -4.07 14.23
N LYS A 24 -3.72 -3.24 15.07
CA LYS A 24 -4.19 -1.88 15.39
C LYS A 24 -3.02 -0.92 15.27
N ARG A 25 -3.32 0.30 14.81
CA ARG A 25 -2.34 1.38 14.81
C ARG A 25 -1.97 1.71 16.25
N THR A 26 -0.68 1.82 16.54
CA THR A 26 -0.19 2.13 17.89
C THR A 26 0.18 3.60 18.08
N PHE A 27 0.07 4.41 17.03
CA PHE A 27 0.39 5.84 17.04
C PHE A 27 -0.87 6.71 16.95
N GLU A 28 -0.74 7.95 17.41
CA GLU A 28 -1.83 8.93 17.35
C GLU A 28 -2.21 9.23 15.90
N LYS A 29 -3.52 9.36 15.67
CA LYS A 29 -4.05 9.65 14.35
C LYS A 29 -3.69 11.09 13.99
N LEU A 30 -2.94 11.27 12.91
CA LEU A 30 -2.69 12.61 12.35
C LEU A 30 -4.02 13.31 12.02
N PRO A 31 -4.07 14.65 12.16
CA PRO A 31 -5.24 15.42 11.75
C PRO A 31 -5.58 15.15 10.29
N LEU A 32 -6.87 15.00 10.00
CA LEU A 32 -7.37 14.79 8.63
C LEU A 32 -7.39 16.12 7.88
N GLN A 33 -6.22 16.59 7.46
CA GLN A 33 -6.04 17.84 6.72
C GLN A 33 -5.46 17.57 5.34
N ILE A 34 -5.90 18.38 4.36
CA ILE A 34 -5.27 18.47 3.05
C ILE A 34 -4.24 19.58 3.10
N GLU A 35 -3.01 19.26 2.72
CA GLU A 35 -1.89 20.17 2.65
C GLU A 35 -1.62 20.56 1.19
N PRO A 36 -1.04 21.76 0.95
CA PRO A 36 -0.52 22.11 -0.36
C PRO A 36 0.56 21.10 -0.81
N PRO A 37 0.84 21.01 -2.12
CA PRO A 37 1.84 20.09 -2.63
C PRO A 37 3.22 20.35 -2.00
N ASP A 38 3.83 19.31 -1.44
CA ASP A 38 5.16 19.39 -0.83
C ASP A 38 6.21 18.75 -1.77
N PRO A 39 7.22 19.52 -2.23
CA PRO A 39 8.29 18.99 -3.06
C PRO A 39 9.16 17.93 -2.35
N ALA A 40 9.04 17.76 -1.04
CA ALA A 40 9.76 16.75 -0.27
C ALA A 40 9.13 15.35 -0.37
N TRP A 41 7.86 15.21 -0.78
CA TRP A 41 7.19 13.90 -0.83
C TRP A 41 7.93 12.84 -1.68
N PRO A 42 8.46 13.15 -2.88
CA PRO A 42 9.25 12.17 -3.63
C PRO A 42 10.49 11.68 -2.87
N GLN A 43 11.16 12.56 -2.11
CA GLN A 43 12.33 12.19 -1.33
C GLN A 43 11.97 11.36 -0.08
N GLN A 44 10.83 11.66 0.56
CA GLN A 44 10.29 10.84 1.64
C GLN A 44 9.97 9.42 1.13
N PHE A 45 9.36 9.31 -0.05
CA PHE A 45 9.16 8.03 -0.72
C PHE A 45 10.49 7.29 -0.96
N GLN A 46 11.52 7.94 -1.50
CA GLN A 46 12.83 7.29 -1.73
C GLN A 46 13.42 6.73 -0.43
N THR A 47 13.25 7.45 0.68
CA THR A 47 13.72 7.02 1.99
C THR A 47 12.98 5.75 2.45
N LEU A 48 11.64 5.75 2.38
CA LEU A 48 10.83 4.59 2.74
C LEU A 48 11.08 3.39 1.82
N LYS A 49 11.25 3.64 0.51
CA LYS A 49 11.63 2.62 -0.47
C LYS A 49 12.95 1.96 -0.10
N SER A 50 13.97 2.74 0.27
CA SER A 50 15.26 2.17 0.70
C SER A 50 15.11 1.29 1.93
N ILE A 51 14.29 1.68 2.90
CA ILE A 51 14.01 0.89 4.12
C ILE A 51 13.35 -0.46 3.76
N ILE A 52 12.36 -0.44 2.85
CA ILE A 52 11.68 -1.65 2.38
C ILE A 52 12.66 -2.55 1.61
N GLN A 53 13.48 -1.98 0.73
CA GLN A 53 14.49 -2.73 -0.03
C GLN A 53 15.52 -3.40 0.87
N GLU A 54 15.99 -2.70 1.90
CA GLU A 54 16.92 -3.25 2.88
C GLU A 54 16.29 -4.41 3.66
N ALA A 55 15.00 -4.30 4.02
CA ALA A 55 14.29 -5.34 4.75
C ALA A 55 14.04 -6.61 3.93
N LEU A 56 13.69 -6.46 2.64
CA LEU A 56 13.17 -7.56 1.82
C LEU A 56 14.15 -8.07 0.77
N GLY A 57 15.16 -7.27 0.39
CA GLY A 57 16.10 -7.59 -0.67
C GLY A 57 15.38 -8.00 -1.96
N HIS A 58 15.74 -9.17 -2.50
CA HIS A 58 15.16 -9.71 -3.73
C HIS A 58 13.67 -10.09 -3.64
N LYS A 59 13.08 -10.12 -2.43
CA LYS A 59 11.64 -10.38 -2.27
C LYS A 59 10.79 -9.15 -2.61
N ALA A 60 11.36 -7.94 -2.60
CA ALA A 60 10.66 -6.77 -3.10
C ALA A 60 10.80 -6.70 -4.62
N LEU A 61 9.84 -7.30 -5.33
CA LEU A 61 9.85 -7.39 -6.79
C LEU A 61 9.62 -6.02 -7.45
N SER A 62 8.79 -5.19 -6.83
CA SER A 62 8.57 -3.81 -7.27
C SER A 62 8.18 -2.93 -6.08
N ILE A 63 8.60 -1.65 -6.09
CA ILE A 63 8.24 -0.65 -5.08
C ILE A 63 7.99 0.68 -5.79
N SER A 64 6.73 1.13 -5.75
CA SER A 64 6.23 2.29 -6.50
C SER A 64 5.56 3.31 -5.57
N HIS A 65 5.78 4.59 -5.84
CA HIS A 65 5.07 5.68 -5.18
C HIS A 65 3.70 5.80 -5.83
N VAL A 66 2.64 5.63 -5.04
CA VAL A 66 1.25 5.72 -5.51
C VAL A 66 0.48 6.74 -4.67
N GLY A 67 -0.80 6.91 -4.97
CA GLY A 67 -1.65 7.87 -4.27
C GLY A 67 -1.35 9.33 -4.63
N SER A 68 -2.03 10.26 -3.95
CA SER A 68 -1.99 11.68 -4.31
C SER A 68 -0.62 12.34 -4.11
N THR A 69 0.16 11.88 -3.13
CA THR A 69 1.50 12.45 -2.86
C THR A 69 2.54 12.08 -3.93
N ALA A 70 2.23 11.12 -4.82
CA ALA A 70 3.04 10.80 -5.99
C ALA A 70 2.80 11.74 -7.18
N VAL A 71 1.73 12.55 -7.14
CA VAL A 71 1.33 13.44 -8.25
C VAL A 71 1.87 14.85 -8.00
N PRO A 72 2.78 15.36 -8.87
CA PRO A 72 3.30 16.71 -8.73
C PRO A 72 2.19 17.77 -8.71
N ASN A 73 2.31 18.75 -7.83
CA ASN A 73 1.39 19.89 -7.68
C ASN A 73 -0.04 19.53 -7.24
N LEU A 74 -0.30 18.32 -6.73
CA LEU A 74 -1.61 17.93 -6.21
C LEU A 74 -1.68 18.10 -4.67
N PRO A 75 -2.60 18.94 -4.13
CA PRO A 75 -2.85 18.98 -2.69
C PRO A 75 -3.33 17.61 -2.18
N ALA A 76 -2.78 17.16 -1.05
CA ALA A 76 -3.04 15.83 -0.53
C ALA A 76 -2.99 15.78 0.99
N LYS A 77 -3.45 14.67 1.57
CA LYS A 77 -3.06 14.33 2.94
C LYS A 77 -1.56 14.01 2.91
N ALA A 78 -0.78 14.50 3.86
CA ALA A 78 0.66 14.26 3.95
C ALA A 78 0.97 12.80 4.39
N ILE A 79 0.59 11.84 3.55
CA ILE A 79 0.75 10.40 3.73
C ILE A 79 1.37 9.84 2.44
N ILE A 80 2.47 9.13 2.58
CA ILE A 80 3.13 8.46 1.45
C ILE A 80 2.51 7.07 1.28
N ASP A 81 1.83 6.86 0.16
CA ASP A 81 1.29 5.55 -0.21
C ASP A 81 2.31 4.81 -1.10
N ILE A 82 2.57 3.55 -0.75
CA ILE A 82 3.56 2.71 -1.43
C ILE A 82 2.89 1.42 -1.87
N ASP A 83 3.01 1.12 -3.16
CA ASP A 83 2.67 -0.19 -3.70
C ASP A 83 3.94 -1.07 -3.71
N LEU A 84 3.85 -2.24 -3.07
CA LEU A 84 4.94 -3.20 -2.93
C LEU A 84 4.49 -4.54 -3.50
N THR A 85 5.17 -4.98 -4.56
CA THR A 85 4.97 -6.32 -5.12
C THR A 85 5.94 -7.31 -4.47
N VAL A 86 5.41 -8.43 -4.00
CA VAL A 86 6.18 -9.59 -3.50
C VAL A 86 5.79 -10.84 -4.31
N PRO A 87 6.59 -11.93 -4.28
CA PRO A 87 6.30 -13.14 -5.06
C PRO A 87 4.94 -13.76 -4.73
N ASP A 88 4.59 -13.78 -3.45
CA ASP A 88 3.32 -14.30 -2.95
C ASP A 88 2.83 -13.45 -1.77
N PRO A 89 1.83 -12.58 -1.95
CA PRO A 89 1.26 -11.76 -0.88
C PRO A 89 0.44 -12.56 0.14
N THR A 90 0.19 -13.86 -0.08
CA THR A 90 -0.43 -14.75 0.93
C THR A 90 0.63 -15.42 1.82
N ALA A 91 1.89 -15.45 1.39
CA ALA A 91 3.02 -15.99 2.15
C ALA A 91 3.56 -14.98 3.19
N GLU A 92 2.67 -14.48 4.03
CA GLU A 92 2.89 -13.42 5.02
C GLU A 92 4.16 -13.60 5.88
N ALA A 93 4.43 -14.83 6.32
CA ALA A 93 5.60 -15.16 7.13
C ALA A 93 6.94 -14.83 6.43
N THR A 94 6.94 -14.67 5.11
CA THR A 94 8.16 -14.42 4.33
C THR A 94 8.60 -12.95 4.29
N TYR A 95 7.69 -12.01 4.57
CA TYR A 95 7.95 -10.57 4.44
C TYR A 95 7.49 -9.74 5.66
N ILE A 96 6.45 -10.16 6.38
CA ILE A 96 5.89 -9.37 7.48
C ILE A 96 6.90 -9.14 8.61
N PRO A 97 7.56 -10.19 9.17
CA PRO A 97 8.49 -9.96 10.29
C PRO A 97 9.65 -9.02 9.92
N ALA A 98 10.10 -9.06 8.66
CA ALA A 98 11.15 -8.19 8.18
C ALA A 98 10.69 -6.72 8.10
N LEU A 99 9.48 -6.46 7.60
CA LEU A 99 8.90 -5.11 7.58
C LEU A 99 8.59 -4.60 8.99
N GLU A 100 8.04 -5.44 9.87
CA GLU A 100 7.79 -5.07 11.26
C GLU A 100 9.08 -4.72 12.01
N SER A 101 10.20 -5.41 11.72
CA SER A 101 11.51 -5.07 12.28
C SER A 101 12.01 -3.66 11.89
N LYS A 102 11.46 -3.09 10.80
CA LYS A 102 11.73 -1.72 10.35
C LYS A 102 10.66 -0.70 10.81
N GLY A 103 9.69 -1.13 11.62
CA GLY A 103 8.66 -0.27 12.20
C GLY A 103 7.34 -0.18 11.41
N PHE A 104 7.17 -0.98 10.35
CA PHE A 104 5.86 -1.12 9.71
C PHE A 104 4.91 -1.93 10.59
N GLN A 105 3.60 -1.77 10.36
CA GLN A 105 2.56 -2.48 11.12
C GLN A 105 1.63 -3.23 10.17
N PHE A 106 1.43 -4.53 10.43
CA PHE A 106 0.44 -5.29 9.70
C PHE A 106 -0.95 -5.04 10.29
N LEU A 107 -1.82 -4.34 9.55
CA LEU A 107 -3.11 -3.88 10.06
C LEU A 107 -4.29 -4.68 9.51
N THR A 108 -4.28 -4.94 8.21
CA THR A 108 -5.37 -5.58 7.47
C THR A 108 -4.81 -6.45 6.36
N ARG A 109 -5.57 -7.48 5.98
CA ARG A 109 -5.34 -8.30 4.78
C ARG A 109 -6.64 -8.65 4.10
N GLU A 110 -6.56 -8.90 2.80
CA GLU A 110 -7.70 -9.21 1.94
C GLU A 110 -7.38 -10.45 1.10
N PRO A 111 -7.33 -11.65 1.71
CA PRO A 111 -6.81 -12.84 1.05
C PRO A 111 -7.66 -13.28 -0.16
N THR A 112 -8.96 -13.00 -0.15
CA THR A 112 -9.88 -13.35 -1.24
C THR A 112 -9.78 -12.42 -2.45
N TRP A 113 -9.33 -11.18 -2.26
CA TRP A 113 -9.24 -10.18 -3.34
C TRP A 113 -8.28 -10.59 -4.46
N LEU A 114 -7.25 -11.36 -4.12
CA LEU A 114 -6.25 -11.88 -5.08
C LEU A 114 -6.82 -12.96 -6.01
N PHE A 115 -7.84 -13.70 -5.55
CA PHE A 115 -8.40 -14.84 -6.29
C PHE A 115 -9.61 -14.48 -7.17
N GLU A 116 -10.20 -13.29 -6.98
CA GLU A 116 -11.37 -12.84 -7.75
C GLU A 116 -11.02 -12.09 -9.04
N LYS A 117 -9.72 -11.87 -9.31
CA LYS A 117 -9.25 -10.99 -10.40
C LYS A 117 -8.43 -11.68 -11.50
N PHE A 118 -8.36 -13.02 -11.49
CA PHE A 118 -7.69 -13.82 -12.53
C PHE A 118 -8.55 -15.00 -12.98
#